data_AF-A0A496UVC6-F1
#
_entry.id   AF-A0A496UVC6-F1
#
_cell.length_a   1.000
_cell.length_b   1.000
_cell.length_c   1.000
_cell.angle_alpha   90.00
_cell.angle_beta   90.00
_cell.angle_gamma   90.00
#
_symmetry.space_group_name_H-M   'P 1'
#
loop_
_entity.id
_entity.type
_entity.pdbx_description
1 polymer ?
#
loop_
_entity_poly.entity_id
_entity_poly.type
_entity_poly.pdbx_seq_one_letter_code
_entity_poly.pdbx_strand_id
1 'polypeptide(L)' 'NADGSYDVYVGPVAPAGKEANWMQSIPGRGWNVLLRLYGPLEPWFERTWMPGDFELVK' A
#
# COMPACT_ATOMS: atom_id res chain seq x y z
N ASN A 1 3.84 -11.60 2.02
CA ASN A 1 2.88 -12.73 1.98
C ASN A 1 3.55 -13.97 1.43
N ALA A 2 2.97 -15.16 1.60
CA ALA A 2 3.58 -16.42 1.14
C ALA A 2 3.70 -16.50 -0.39
N ASP A 3 2.87 -15.75 -1.11
CA ASP A 3 2.87 -15.60 -2.58
C ASP A 3 3.88 -14.55 -3.08
N GLY A 4 4.67 -13.93 -2.19
CA GLY A 4 5.62 -12.87 -2.53
C GLY A 4 5.02 -11.46 -2.62
N SER A 5 3.70 -11.30 -2.44
CA SER A 5 3.07 -9.97 -2.37
C SER A 5 3.31 -9.27 -1.04
N TYR A 6 3.00 -7.98 -0.98
CA TYR A 6 3.11 -7.15 0.22
C TYR A 6 1.80 -6.40 0.49
N ASP A 7 1.37 -6.41 1.75
CA ASP A 7 0.24 -5.63 2.23
C ASP A 7 0.74 -4.43 3.02
N VAL A 8 0.36 -3.21 2.61
CA VAL A 8 0.66 -1.99 3.36
C VAL A 8 -0.63 -1.44 3.96
N TYR A 9 -0.62 -1.22 5.27
CA TYR A 9 -1.78 -0.72 5.99
C TYR A 9 -1.70 0.79 6.19
N VAL A 10 -2.84 1.48 6.17
CA VAL A 10 -2.92 2.91 6.49
C VAL A 10 -4.04 3.13 7.49
N GLY A 11 -3.76 3.82 8.59
CA GLY A 11 -4.74 4.06 9.64
C GLY A 11 -4.16 4.83 10.82
N PRO A 12 -4.98 5.33 11.76
CA PRO A 12 -4.48 6.06 12.93
C PRO A 12 -3.81 5.16 13.97
N VAL A 13 -4.14 3.86 13.94
CA VAL A 13 -3.59 2.80 14.78
C VAL A 13 -3.21 1.63 13.88
N ALA A 14 -2.08 0.99 14.17
CA ALA A 14 -1.65 -0.20 13.44
C ALA A 14 -2.59 -1.39 13.72
N PRO A 15 -3.00 -2.16 12.70
CA PRO A 15 -3.66 -3.44 12.92
C PRO A 15 -2.73 -4.41 13.67
N ALA A 16 -3.30 -5.27 14.52
CA ALA A 16 -2.53 -6.21 15.34
C ALA A 16 -1.65 -7.13 14.46
N GLY A 17 -0.36 -7.19 14.78
CA GLY A 17 0.62 -8.01 14.05
C GLY A 17 1.06 -7.44 12.69
N LYS A 18 0.64 -6.21 12.35
CA LYS A 18 0.97 -5.51 11.10
C LYS A 18 1.79 -4.24 11.34
N GLU A 19 2.32 -4.07 12.55
CA GLU A 19 3.04 -2.87 13.00
C GLU A 19 4.25 -2.55 12.13
N ALA A 20 4.88 -3.58 11.55
CA ALA A 20 6.05 -3.44 10.69
C ALA A 20 5.73 -2.92 9.28
N ASN A 21 4.47 -2.97 8.82
CA ASN A 21 4.10 -2.58 7.44
C ASN A 21 2.85 -1.69 7.43
N TRP A 22 2.86 -0.66 8.27
CA TRP A 22 1.76 0.28 8.46
C TRP A 22 2.25 1.73 8.41
N MET A 23 1.42 2.60 7.82
CA MET A 23 1.61 4.05 7.79
C MET A 23 0.54 4.73 8.65
N GLN A 24 0.99 5.52 9.62
CA GLN A 24 0.09 6.26 10.49
C GLN A 24 -0.62 7.39 9.73
N SER A 25 -1.95 7.43 9.81
CA SER A 25 -2.77 8.56 9.38
C SER A 25 -3.25 9.40 10.56
N ILE A 26 -3.74 10.61 10.28
CA ILE A 26 -4.26 11.53 11.30
C ILE A 26 -5.80 11.47 11.27
N PRO A 27 -6.48 11.16 12.40
CA PRO A 27 -7.93 11.17 12.48
C PRO A 27 -8.54 12.48 11.98
N GLY A 28 -9.55 12.37 11.11
CA GLY A 28 -10.25 13.52 10.54
C GLY A 28 -9.49 14.29 9.45
N ARG A 29 -8.32 13.82 9.01
CA ARG A 29 -7.58 14.41 7.88
C ARG A 29 -7.47 13.45 6.70
N GLY A 30 -7.66 13.99 5.50
CA GLY A 30 -7.41 13.26 4.25
C GLY A 30 -5.92 13.00 4.04
N TRP A 31 -5.62 12.00 3.21
CA TRP A 31 -4.28 11.62 2.80
C TRP A 31 -4.28 11.15 1.35
N ASN A 32 -3.10 11.11 0.74
CA ASN A 32 -2.88 10.57 -0.60
C ASN A 32 -1.58 9.75 -0.61
N VAL A 33 -1.43 8.88 -1.61
CA VAL A 33 -0.22 8.06 -1.78
C VAL A 33 0.40 8.30 -3.15
N LEU A 34 1.73 8.24 -3.18
CA LEU A 34 2.55 8.27 -4.38
C LEU A 34 3.41 7.01 -4.39
N LEU A 35 3.19 6.13 -5.37
CA LEU A 35 4.09 5.01 -5.64
C LEU A 35 5.27 5.51 -6.48
N ARG A 36 6.50 5.27 -6.00
CA ARG A 36 7.72 5.53 -6.75
C ARG A 36 8.39 4.22 -7.13
N LEU A 37 8.63 4.02 -8.42
CA LEU A 37 9.35 2.88 -8.96
C LEU A 37 10.71 3.34 -9.47
N TYR A 38 11.77 2.66 -9.07
CA TYR A 38 13.15 2.94 -9.48
C TYR A 38 13.60 1.83 -10.43
N GLY A 39 13.69 2.14 -11.73
CA GLY A 39 13.93 1.14 -12.78
C GLY A 39 12.74 0.19 -13.01
N PRO A 40 11.51 0.71 -13.25
CA PRO A 40 10.37 -0.14 -13.56
C PRO A 40 10.58 -0.93 -14.86
N LEU A 41 10.00 -2.13 -14.93
CA LEU A 41 10.02 -2.98 -16.12
C LEU A 41 8.86 -2.65 -17.08
N GLU A 42 8.90 -3.21 -18.28
CA GLU A 42 7.89 -3.08 -19.34
C GLU A 42 6.43 -3.24 -18.87
N PRO A 43 6.07 -4.17 -17.97
CA PRO A 43 4.69 -4.32 -17.49
C PRO A 43 4.07 -3.08 -16.84
N TRP A 44 4.90 -2.20 -16.27
CA TRP A 44 4.45 -0.91 -15.74
C TRP A 44 4.00 0.03 -16.87
N PHE A 45 4.79 0.11 -17.94
CA PHE A 45 4.53 1.00 -19.07
C PHE A 45 3.37 0.51 -19.93
N GLU A 46 3.28 -0.80 -20.14
CA GLU A 46 2.15 -1.44 -20.84
C GLU A 46 0.90 -1.54 -19.97
N ARG A 47 1.01 -1.25 -18.67
CA ARG A 47 -0.08 -1.32 -17.69
C ARG A 47 -0.70 -2.72 -17.56
N THR A 48 0.08 -3.75 -17.88
CA THR A 48 -0.29 -5.16 -17.67
C THR A 48 -0.12 -5.55 -16.20
N TRP A 49 0.62 -4.76 -15.43
CA TRP A 49 0.63 -4.79 -13.97
C TRP A 49 0.52 -3.39 -13.37
N MET A 50 -0.30 -3.25 -12.33
CA MET A 50 -0.49 -2.05 -11.52
C MET A 50 -0.74 -2.49 -10.06
N PRO A 51 -0.40 -1.66 -9.05
CA PRO A 51 -0.87 -1.90 -7.69
C PRO A 51 -2.41 -1.87 -7.64
N GLY A 52 -3.00 -2.63 -6.72
CA GLY A 52 -4.44 -2.56 -6.44
C GLY A 52 -4.84 -1.23 -5.79
N ASP A 53 -6.14 -0.96 -5.78
CA ASP A 53 -6.71 0.15 -5.02
C ASP A 53 -6.69 -0.12 -3.51
N PHE A 54 -6.87 0.93 -2.71
CA PHE A 54 -7.02 0.79 -1.27
C PHE A 54 -8.35 0.13 -0.92
N GLU A 55 -8.28 -0.84 -0.02
CA GLU A 55 -9.45 -1.52 0.53
C GLU A 55 -9.63 -1.18 2.01
N LEU A 56 -10.89 -1.09 2.45
CA LEU A 56 -11.20 -0.91 3.86
C LEU A 56 -10.87 -2.22 4.61
N VAL A 57 -9.99 -2.11 5.61
CA VAL A 57 -9.71 -3.22 6.53
C VAL A 57 -10.95 -3.47 7.38
N LYS A 58 -11.41 -4.72 7.42
CA LYS A 58 -12.56 -5.16 8.22
C LYS A 58 -12.19 -5.45 9.66
#